data_AF-A0A4D8PRZ9-F1
#
_entry.id   AF-A0A4D8PRZ9-F1
#
_cell.length_a   1.000
_cell.length_b   1.000
_cell.length_c   1.000
_cell.angle_alpha   90.00
_cell.angle_beta   90.00
_cell.angle_gamma   90.00
#
_symmetry.space_group_name_H-M   'P 1'
#
loop_
_entity.id
_entity.type
_entity.pdbx_description
1 polymer ?
#
loop_
_entity_poly.entity_id
_entity_poly.type
_entity_poly.pdbx_seq_one_letter_code
_entity_poly.pdbx_strand_id
1 'polypeptide(L)' 'MWAAFWRLTTCRGVGMELGHIPWTAAAQYGREQCGIDDPDDLDDFWDLIHAMDREYLKPKEQDGT' A
#
# COMPACT_ATOMS: atom_id res chain seq x y z
N MET A 1 -7.61 -7.27 4.63
CA MET A 1 -6.85 -6.29 3.82
C MET A 1 -6.94 -4.84 4.27
N TRP A 2 -8.10 -4.28 4.66
CA TRP A 2 -8.21 -2.88 5.12
C TRP A 2 -7.20 -2.49 6.22
N ALA A 3 -7.06 -3.32 7.26
CA ALA A 3 -6.08 -3.09 8.33
C ALA A 3 -4.61 -3.21 7.86
N ALA A 4 -4.34 -4.04 6.86
CA ALA A 4 -2.99 -4.21 6.30
C ALA A 4 -2.57 -2.93 5.56
N PHE A 5 -3.45 -2.37 4.73
CA PHE A 5 -3.22 -1.09 4.05
C PHE A 5 -2.87 0.02 5.05
N TRP A 6 -3.69 0.23 6.09
CA TRP A 6 -3.43 1.29 7.07
C TRP A 6 -2.11 1.10 7.81
N ARG A 7 -1.73 -0.13 8.16
CA ARG A 7 -0.42 -0.41 8.76
C ARG A 7 0.72 -0.08 7.79
N LEU A 8 0.59 -0.48 6.53
CA LEU A 8 1.57 -0.19 5.49
C LEU A 8 1.69 1.31 5.15
N THR A 9 0.65 2.11 5.38
CA THR A 9 0.77 3.58 5.21
C THR A 9 1.80 4.22 6.14
N THR A 10 2.14 3.57 7.26
CA THR A 10 3.20 4.02 8.17
C THR A 10 4.61 3.80 7.61
N CYS A 11 4.75 2.92 6.62
CA CYS A 11 6.01 2.63 5.94
C CYS A 11 6.28 3.58 4.75
N ARG A 12 5.39 4.54 4.48
CA ARG A 12 5.58 5.53 3.41
C ARG A 12 6.81 6.39 3.72
N GLY A 13 7.57 6.73 2.69
CA GLY A 13 8.65 7.71 2.81
C GLY A 13 8.10 9.07 3.28
N VAL A 14 8.72 9.64 4.30
CA VAL A 14 8.39 10.97 4.83
C VAL A 14 9.23 12.01 4.08
N GLY A 15 8.61 12.98 3.40
CA GLY A 15 9.33 13.95 2.55
C GLY A 15 8.42 14.96 1.83
N MET A 16 8.94 15.60 0.79
CA MET A 16 8.28 16.72 0.08
C MET A 16 6.95 16.35 -0.59
N GLU A 17 6.69 15.08 -0.86
CA GLU A 17 5.38 14.57 -1.28
C GLU A 17 5.13 13.18 -0.70
N LEU A 18 3.86 12.85 -0.45
CA LEU A 18 3.47 11.53 0.04
C LEU A 18 3.69 10.50 -1.09
N GLY A 19 4.70 9.65 -0.94
CA GLY A 19 5.02 8.62 -1.92
C GLY A 19 4.13 7.38 -1.83
N HIS A 20 4.22 6.55 -2.87
CA HIS A 20 3.66 5.20 -2.89
C HIS A 20 4.23 4.33 -1.78
N ILE A 21 3.44 3.36 -1.31
CA ILE A 21 3.92 2.31 -0.41
C ILE A 21 4.96 1.47 -1.16
N PRO A 22 6.19 1.29 -0.64
CA PRO A 22 7.19 0.47 -1.32
C PRO A 22 6.76 -1.00 -1.43
N TRP A 23 7.00 -1.62 -2.60
CA TRP A 23 6.74 -3.06 -2.81
C TRP A 23 7.41 -3.93 -1.75
N THR A 24 8.65 -3.59 -1.36
CA THR A 24 9.40 -4.33 -0.34
C THR A 24 8.71 -4.34 1.02
N ALA A 25 8.04 -3.25 1.41
CA ALA A 25 7.28 -3.18 2.64
C ALA A 25 6.00 -4.03 2.57
N ALA A 26 5.30 -4.01 1.44
CA ALA A 26 4.13 -4.86 1.21
C ALA A 26 4.51 -6.35 1.19
N ALA A 27 5.59 -6.71 0.50
CA ALA A 27 6.11 -8.07 0.43
C ALA A 27 6.52 -8.60 1.81
N GLN A 28 7.24 -7.78 2.61
CA GLN A 28 7.62 -8.14 3.97
C GLN A 28 6.38 -8.35 4.85
N TYR A 29 5.41 -7.43 4.78
CA TYR A 29 4.18 -7.55 5.56
C TYR A 29 3.36 -8.79 5.16
N GLY A 30 3.24 -9.08 3.86
CA GLY A 30 2.55 -10.25 3.34
C GLY A 30 3.12 -11.55 3.91
N ARG A 31 4.45 -11.67 3.92
CA ARG A 31 5.14 -12.83 4.48
C ARG A 31 5.02 -12.90 6.00
N GLU A 32 5.44 -11.85 6.69
CA GLU A 32 5.63 -11.89 8.14
C GLU A 32 4.32 -11.76 8.94
N GLN A 33 3.32 -11.06 8.40
CA GLN A 33 2.08 -10.73 9.12
C GLN A 33 0.85 -11.43 8.54
N CYS A 34 0.90 -11.86 7.27
CA CYS A 34 -0.20 -12.57 6.62
C CYS A 34 0.11 -14.04 6.33
N GLY A 35 1.37 -14.48 6.46
CA GLY A 35 1.77 -15.86 6.17
C GLY A 35 1.66 -16.22 4.69
N ILE A 36 1.82 -15.23 3.80
CA ILE A 36 1.80 -15.42 2.35
C ILE A 36 3.20 -15.85 1.91
N ASP A 37 3.39 -17.16 1.72
CA ASP A 37 4.67 -17.76 1.30
C ASP A 37 4.74 -18.01 -0.21
N ASP A 38 3.58 -18.13 -0.86
CA ASP A 38 3.50 -18.30 -2.31
C ASP A 38 3.77 -16.97 -3.04
N PRO A 39 4.66 -16.95 -4.05
CA PRO A 39 4.98 -15.73 -4.80
C PRO A 39 3.79 -15.14 -5.56
N ASP A 40 2.91 -15.96 -6.13
CA ASP A 40 1.78 -15.47 -6.93
C ASP A 40 0.73 -14.81 -6.00
N ASP A 41 0.48 -15.42 -4.84
CA ASP A 41 -0.36 -14.80 -3.80
C ASP A 41 0.23 -13.48 -3.26
N LEU A 42 1.56 -13.35 -3.26
CA LEU A 42 2.24 -12.13 -2.83
C LEU A 42 2.11 -11.00 -3.86
N ASP A 43 2.13 -11.34 -5.14
CA ASP A 43 1.88 -10.41 -6.24
C ASP A 43 0.40 -9.95 -6.23
N ASP A 44 -0.55 -10.86 -6.01
CA ASP A 44 -1.96 -10.52 -5.83
C ASP A 44 -2.17 -9.58 -4.62
N PHE A 45 -1.47 -9.84 -3.51
CA PHE A 45 -1.50 -8.97 -2.33
C PHE A 45 -0.93 -7.59 -2.66
N TRP A 46 0.17 -7.52 -3.38
CA TRP A 46 0.76 -6.26 -3.83
C TRP A 46 -0.19 -5.47 -4.71
N ASP A 47 -0.79 -6.09 -5.73
CA ASP A 47 -1.69 -5.42 -6.66
C ASP A 47 -2.88 -4.79 -5.94
N LEU A 48 -3.43 -5.48 -4.94
CA LEU A 48 -4.50 -4.96 -4.11
C LEU A 48 -4.05 -3.76 -3.27
N ILE A 49 -2.91 -3.86 -2.58
CA ILE A 49 -2.36 -2.75 -1.79
C ILE A 49 -2.05 -1.55 -2.69
N HIS A 50 -1.49 -1.79 -3.87
CA HIS A 50 -1.14 -0.76 -4.83
C HIS A 50 -2.38 -0.07 -5.40
N ALA A 51 -3.45 -0.81 -5.70
CA ALA A 51 -4.73 -0.24 -6.10
C ALA A 51 -5.31 0.68 -5.01
N MET A 52 -5.32 0.23 -3.75
CA MET A 52 -5.76 1.05 -2.61
C MET A 52 -4.88 2.29 -2.43
N ASP A 53 -3.57 2.15 -2.62
CA ASP A 53 -2.60 3.24 -2.52
C ASP A 53 -2.80 4.30 -3.59
N ARG A 54 -3.08 3.89 -4.84
CA ARG A 54 -3.42 4.81 -5.94
C ARG A 54 -4.67 5.60 -5.63
N GLU A 55 -5.72 4.95 -5.12
CA GLU A 55 -6.95 5.64 -4.71
C GLU A 55 -6.70 6.64 -3.59
N TYR A 56 -5.88 6.27 -2.60
CA TYR A 56 -5.53 7.16 -1.48
C TYR A 56 -4.73 8.39 -1.91
N LEU A 57 -3.84 8.22 -2.90
CA LEU A 57 -2.98 9.29 -3.43
C LEU A 57 -3.65 10.16 -4.49
N LYS A 58 -4.87 9.82 -4.94
CA LYS A 58 -5.60 10.71 -5.85
C LYS A 58 -5.72 12.09 -5.22
N PRO A 59 -5.40 13.17 -5.96
CA PRO A 59 -5.71 14.51 -5.51
C PRO A 59 -7.20 14.53 -5.15
N LYS A 60 -7.54 14.93 -3.94
CA LYS A 60 -8.92 15.33 -3.67
C LYS A 60 -9.17 16.49 -4.61
N GLU A 61 -10.07 16.30 -5.58
CA GLU A 61 -10.59 17.42 -6.35
C GLU A 61 -10.93 18.51 -5.33
N GLN A 62 -10.26 19.66 -5.45
CA GLN A 62 -10.72 20.84 -4.77
C GLN A 62 -12.09 21.09 -5.37
N ASP A 63 -13.14 20.79 -4.60
CA ASP A 63 -14.49 21.30 -4.85
C ASP A 63 -14.36 22.82 -4.83
N GLY A 64 -14.04 23.37 -5.99
CA GLY A 64 -14.13 24.78 -6.30
C GLY A 64 -15.55 25.03 -6.75
N THR A 65 -16.46 25.31 -5.82
CA THR A 65 -17.59 26.23 -5.97
C THR A 65 -18.11 26.66 -4.60
#